data_AF-A0A090YSF0-F1
#
_entry.id   AF-A0A090YSF0-F1
#
_cell.length_a   1.000
_cell.length_b   1.000
_cell.length_c   1.000
_cell.angle_alpha   90.00
_cell.angle_beta   90.00
_cell.angle_gamma   90.00
#
_symmetry.space_group_name_H-M   'P 1'
#
loop_
_entity.id
_entity.type
_entity.pdbx_description
1 polymer ?
#
loop_
_entity_poly.entity_id
_entity_poly.type
_entity_poly.pdbx_seq_one_letter_code
_entity_poly.pdbx_strand_id
1 'polypeptide(L)'
;MGMGSVSADSRKILYQKNADELLAIASMTKMMSEYLVSEAVAKGKLKWDQKIKVSEYAHEISQDRSLSNVPLENGGYYTVRELYEVMAICSANGATIALAEAVTGKEVDFVKMMNDKSKEFGLKNYKFVNSTGLTNNDLKGQHPEGTTPDEKNKMSARDCAILAQRLIQDFPKTLDTAKISKKTFQKGGKYPIDMANSNWMLKGLIKQYEGVDGLKTGTTPEAGDCLLAQ
;
A
#
# COMPACT_ATOMS: atom_id res chain seq x y z
N MET A 1 14.92 0.15 -18.42
CA MET A 1 14.68 0.29 -16.97
C MET A 1 15.46 -0.79 -16.26
N GLY A 2 16.09 -0.48 -15.12
CA GLY A 2 16.74 -1.50 -14.28
C GLY A 2 15.68 -2.32 -13.53
N MET A 3 15.91 -3.62 -13.38
CA MET A 3 15.03 -4.52 -12.62
C MET A 3 15.78 -5.00 -11.38
N GLY A 4 15.26 -4.65 -10.19
CA GLY A 4 15.75 -5.15 -8.91
C GLY A 4 14.94 -6.38 -8.47
N SER A 5 15.60 -7.39 -7.93
CA SER A 5 14.93 -8.58 -7.40
C SER A 5 15.71 -9.20 -6.25
N VAL A 6 14.97 -9.73 -5.29
CA VAL A 6 15.45 -10.50 -4.14
C VAL A 6 14.46 -11.62 -3.88
N SER A 7 14.96 -12.84 -3.66
CA SER A 7 14.18 -13.95 -3.13
C SER A 7 14.93 -14.54 -1.93
N ALA A 8 14.19 -14.89 -0.89
CA ALA A 8 14.75 -15.45 0.34
C ALA A 8 13.87 -16.56 0.91
N ASP A 9 14.49 -17.54 1.55
CA ASP A 9 13.86 -18.55 2.39
C ASP A 9 14.56 -18.53 3.75
N SER A 10 13.81 -18.47 4.85
CA SER A 10 14.34 -18.59 6.20
C SER A 10 15.54 -17.67 6.48
N ARG A 11 15.46 -16.41 6.01
CA ARG A 11 16.50 -15.35 6.04
C ARG A 11 17.75 -15.60 5.19
N LYS A 12 17.78 -16.67 4.39
CA LYS A 12 18.83 -16.94 3.41
C LYS A 12 18.41 -16.39 2.05
N ILE A 13 19.24 -15.52 1.47
CA ILE A 13 19.03 -15.05 0.10
C ILE A 13 19.28 -16.22 -0.86
N LEU A 14 18.27 -16.54 -1.66
CA LEU A 14 18.34 -17.56 -2.71
C LEU A 14 18.74 -16.96 -4.05
N TYR A 15 18.30 -15.73 -4.30
CA TYR A 15 18.57 -15.00 -5.54
C TYR A 15 18.59 -13.49 -5.29
N GLN A 16 19.48 -12.79 -5.97
CA GLN A 16 19.49 -11.33 -6.00
C GLN A 16 20.02 -10.79 -7.33
N LYS A 17 19.40 -9.73 -7.84
CA LYS A 17 19.88 -8.94 -8.97
C LYS A 17 19.56 -7.48 -8.70
N ASN A 18 20.55 -6.59 -8.82
CA ASN A 18 20.38 -5.15 -8.58
C ASN A 18 19.62 -4.85 -7.26
N ALA A 19 19.85 -5.69 -6.24
CA ALA A 19 18.99 -5.74 -5.06
C ALA A 19 19.02 -4.46 -4.22
N ASP A 20 20.09 -3.70 -4.34
CA ASP A 20 20.36 -2.47 -3.60
C ASP A 20 20.14 -1.20 -4.46
N GLU A 21 19.71 -1.33 -5.72
CA GLU A 21 19.39 -0.18 -6.58
C GLU A 21 18.14 0.55 -6.09
N LEU A 22 18.22 1.88 -6.00
CA LEU A 22 17.09 2.71 -5.60
C LEU A 22 16.13 2.94 -6.79
N LEU A 23 15.06 2.16 -6.84
CA LEU A 23 14.07 2.18 -7.93
C LEU A 23 12.72 2.69 -7.45
N ALA A 24 11.88 3.19 -8.37
CA ALA A 24 10.50 3.52 -8.05
C ALA A 24 9.73 2.24 -7.70
N ILE A 25 8.89 2.31 -6.67
CA ILE A 25 8.21 1.11 -6.13
C ILE A 25 6.70 1.13 -6.30
N ALA A 26 6.14 2.19 -6.89
CA ALA A 26 4.70 2.30 -7.11
C ALA A 26 3.89 1.94 -5.84
N SER A 27 2.78 1.22 -6.01
CA SER A 27 1.91 0.77 -4.93
C SER A 27 2.52 -0.24 -3.94
N MET A 28 3.74 -0.75 -4.16
CA MET A 28 4.47 -1.48 -3.11
C MET A 28 4.69 -0.61 -1.87
N THR A 29 4.68 0.71 -2.04
CA THR A 29 4.60 1.71 -0.96
C THR A 29 3.59 1.32 0.11
N LYS A 30 2.43 0.80 -0.29
CA LYS A 30 1.30 0.54 0.60
C LYS A 30 1.61 -0.52 1.65
N MET A 31 2.68 -1.32 1.50
CA MET A 31 3.16 -2.19 2.59
C MET A 31 3.56 -1.40 3.83
N MET A 32 4.20 -0.23 3.67
CA MET A 32 4.51 0.66 4.80
C MET A 32 3.23 1.29 5.37
N SER A 33 2.27 1.66 4.51
CA SER A 33 0.98 2.18 4.95
C SER A 33 0.17 1.14 5.73
N GLU A 34 0.15 -0.11 5.26
CA GLU A 34 -0.42 -1.27 5.96
C GLU A 34 0.23 -1.49 7.32
N TYR A 35 1.56 -1.38 7.40
CA TYR A 35 2.29 -1.48 8.67
C TYR A 35 1.85 -0.41 9.66
N LEU A 36 1.88 0.87 9.25
CA LEU A 36 1.58 1.99 10.15
C LEU A 36 0.12 2.02 10.58
N VAL A 37 -0.82 1.63 9.72
CA VAL A 37 -2.24 1.48 10.09
C VAL A 37 -2.42 0.33 11.09
N SER A 38 -1.79 -0.83 10.83
CA SER A 38 -1.85 -1.98 11.75
C SER A 38 -1.22 -1.65 13.11
N GLU A 39 -0.11 -0.92 13.12
CA GLU A 39 0.55 -0.42 14.33
C GLU A 39 -0.34 0.56 15.09
N ALA A 40 -1.00 1.49 14.40
CA ALA A 40 -1.94 2.43 15.01
C ALA A 40 -3.14 1.70 15.65
N VAL A 41 -3.65 0.62 15.02
CA VAL A 41 -4.71 -0.20 15.61
C VAL A 41 -4.20 -0.99 16.82
N ALA A 42 -3.02 -1.62 16.71
CA ALA A 42 -2.42 -2.38 17.81
C ALA A 42 -2.14 -1.51 19.05
N LYS A 43 -1.77 -0.24 18.85
CA LYS A 43 -1.56 0.75 19.92
C LYS A 43 -2.85 1.41 20.41
N GLY A 44 -4.02 1.02 19.89
CA GLY A 44 -5.32 1.58 20.28
C GLY A 44 -5.60 3.00 19.78
N LYS A 45 -4.75 3.56 18.91
CA LYS A 45 -4.96 4.87 18.27
C LYS A 45 -6.11 4.81 17.26
N LEU A 46 -6.26 3.66 16.60
CA LEU A 46 -7.37 3.34 15.71
C LEU A 46 -8.06 2.05 16.16
N LYS A 47 -9.30 1.84 15.70
CA LYS A 47 -10.01 0.56 15.85
C LYS A 47 -10.51 0.12 14.48
N TRP A 48 -10.48 -1.19 14.21
CA TRP A 48 -10.88 -1.71 12.89
C TRP A 48 -12.33 -1.35 12.49
N ASP A 49 -13.22 -1.24 13.46
CA ASP A 49 -14.65 -0.98 13.31
C ASP A 49 -15.02 0.51 13.43
N GLN A 50 -14.09 1.37 13.84
CA GLN A 50 -14.37 2.81 13.87
C GLN A 50 -14.56 3.32 12.44
N LYS A 51 -15.46 4.28 12.28
CA LYS A 51 -15.71 4.95 11.00
C LYS A 51 -14.82 6.19 10.87
N ILE A 52 -14.17 6.31 9.72
CA ILE A 52 -13.39 7.47 9.31
C ILE A 52 -14.19 8.26 8.29
N LYS A 53 -14.23 9.58 8.46
CA LYS A 53 -14.78 10.49 7.46
C LYS A 53 -13.76 10.68 6.33
N VAL A 54 -14.17 10.47 5.09
CA VAL A 54 -13.34 10.72 3.90
C VAL A 54 -13.23 12.22 3.65
N SER A 55 -12.01 12.71 3.49
CA SER A 55 -11.71 14.10 3.13
C SER A 55 -12.03 14.38 1.67
N GLU A 56 -12.13 15.67 1.31
CA GLU A 56 -12.29 16.08 -0.09
C GLU A 56 -11.10 15.61 -0.94
N TYR A 57 -9.88 15.69 -0.39
CA TYR A 57 -8.66 15.17 -1.01
C TYR A 57 -8.75 13.67 -1.33
N ALA A 58 -9.01 12.84 -0.32
CA ALA A 58 -9.12 11.40 -0.49
C ALA A 58 -10.26 11.03 -1.46
N HIS A 59 -11.37 11.77 -1.40
CA HIS A 59 -12.47 11.64 -2.34
C HIS A 59 -12.03 11.95 -3.77
N GLU A 60 -11.41 13.10 -4.02
CA GLU A 60 -11.02 13.55 -5.35
C GLU A 60 -10.06 12.57 -6.02
N ILE A 61 -9.10 12.03 -5.28
CA ILE A 61 -8.20 10.96 -5.77
C ILE A 61 -8.97 9.68 -6.04
N SER A 62 -9.93 9.29 -5.18
CA SER A 62 -10.72 8.07 -5.35
C SER A 62 -11.60 8.07 -6.61
N GLN A 63 -11.92 9.24 -7.18
CA GLN A 63 -12.73 9.35 -8.39
C GLN A 63 -11.95 9.14 -9.69
N ASP A 64 -10.61 9.22 -9.64
CA ASP A 64 -9.79 9.01 -10.83
C ASP A 64 -9.72 7.53 -11.19
N ARG A 65 -10.36 7.17 -12.30
CA ARG A 65 -10.43 5.80 -12.82
C ARG A 65 -9.18 5.39 -13.62
N SER A 66 -8.30 6.34 -13.96
CA SER A 66 -6.99 6.03 -14.53
C SER A 66 -6.02 5.48 -13.47
N LEU A 67 -6.32 5.73 -12.19
CA LEU A 67 -5.59 5.24 -11.04
C LEU A 67 -6.32 4.06 -10.39
N SER A 68 -5.59 3.22 -9.65
CA SER A 68 -6.20 2.15 -8.87
C SER A 68 -7.01 2.71 -7.69
N ASN A 69 -8.33 2.56 -7.74
CA ASN A 69 -9.25 3.09 -6.74
C ASN A 69 -10.53 2.27 -6.62
N VAL A 70 -11.20 2.45 -5.48
CA VAL A 70 -12.65 2.33 -5.38
C VAL A 70 -13.20 3.74 -5.12
N PRO A 71 -14.28 4.17 -5.79
CA PRO A 71 -14.91 5.45 -5.50
C PRO A 71 -15.37 5.53 -4.04
N LEU A 72 -14.95 6.59 -3.35
CA LEU A 72 -15.42 6.94 -2.01
C LEU A 72 -16.34 8.17 -2.09
N GLU A 73 -17.36 8.24 -1.25
CA GLU A 73 -18.25 9.41 -1.20
C GLU A 73 -17.57 10.58 -0.46
N ASN A 74 -17.74 11.81 -0.96
CA ASN A 74 -17.23 13.01 -0.29
C ASN A 74 -17.93 13.17 1.08
N GLY A 75 -17.16 13.22 2.16
CA GLY A 75 -17.69 13.24 3.52
C GLY A 75 -18.34 11.93 3.96
N GLY A 76 -18.24 10.86 3.16
CA GLY A 76 -18.72 9.53 3.50
C GLY A 76 -17.93 8.91 4.65
N TYR A 77 -18.55 7.95 5.33
CA TYR A 77 -17.97 7.28 6.49
C TYR A 77 -17.77 5.79 6.24
N TYR A 78 -16.53 5.34 6.34
CA TYR A 78 -16.13 3.96 6.12
C TYR A 78 -15.32 3.45 7.30
N THR A 79 -15.46 2.17 7.63
CA THR A 79 -14.66 1.58 8.69
C THR A 79 -13.18 1.51 8.30
N VAL A 80 -12.27 1.55 9.28
CA VAL A 80 -10.83 1.32 9.04
C VAL A 80 -10.62 0.02 8.28
N ARG A 81 -11.37 -1.05 8.64
CA ARG A 81 -11.30 -2.34 7.98
C ARG A 81 -11.67 -2.26 6.50
N GLU A 82 -12.76 -1.59 6.17
CA GLU A 82 -13.20 -1.42 4.78
C GLU A 82 -12.16 -0.69 3.94
N LEU A 83 -11.59 0.41 4.47
CA LEU A 83 -10.55 1.18 3.79
C LEU A 83 -9.25 0.37 3.64
N TYR A 84 -8.88 -0.40 4.67
CA TYR A 84 -7.70 -1.27 4.65
C TYR A 84 -7.84 -2.37 3.59
N GLU A 85 -9.01 -2.99 3.50
CA GLU A 85 -9.28 -4.07 2.55
C GLU A 85 -9.21 -3.58 1.10
N VAL A 86 -9.83 -2.43 0.78
CA VAL A 86 -9.77 -1.88 -0.59
C VAL A 86 -8.36 -1.40 -0.94
N MET A 87 -7.59 -0.94 0.05
CA MET A 87 -6.16 -0.61 -0.11
C MET A 87 -5.33 -1.85 -0.44
N ALA A 88 -5.49 -2.93 0.33
CA ALA A 88 -4.70 -4.15 0.16
C ALA A 88 -5.10 -4.92 -1.11
N ILE A 89 -6.40 -5.07 -1.37
CA ILE A 89 -6.93 -5.90 -2.48
C ILE A 89 -6.85 -5.15 -3.81
N CYS A 90 -7.32 -3.91 -3.86
CA CYS A 90 -7.44 -3.13 -5.10
C CYS A 90 -6.39 -2.04 -5.25
N SER A 91 -5.46 -1.91 -4.29
CA SER A 91 -4.46 -0.84 -4.32
C SER A 91 -5.07 0.57 -4.29
N ALA A 92 -6.25 0.72 -3.67
CA ALA A 92 -7.04 1.96 -3.73
C ALA A 92 -6.35 3.17 -3.09
N ASN A 93 -5.97 4.15 -3.90
CA ASN A 93 -5.19 5.31 -3.47
C ASN A 93 -5.96 6.23 -2.52
N GLY A 94 -7.22 6.56 -2.83
CA GLY A 94 -8.04 7.42 -1.96
C GLY A 94 -8.27 6.80 -0.57
N ALA A 95 -8.41 5.48 -0.49
CA ALA A 95 -8.53 4.78 0.79
C ALA A 95 -7.22 4.81 1.59
N THR A 96 -6.07 4.69 0.92
CA THR A 96 -4.76 4.84 1.57
C THR A 96 -4.57 6.23 2.15
N ILE A 97 -4.95 7.28 1.42
CA ILE A 97 -4.89 8.68 1.89
C ILE A 97 -5.79 8.86 3.12
N ALA A 98 -7.05 8.40 3.06
CA ALA A 98 -7.98 8.49 4.18
C ALA A 98 -7.46 7.77 5.44
N LEU A 99 -6.81 6.62 5.28
CA LEU A 99 -6.16 5.92 6.38
C LEU A 99 -4.96 6.69 6.94
N ALA A 100 -4.12 7.27 6.07
CA ALA A 100 -2.99 8.09 6.47
C ALA A 100 -3.45 9.31 7.30
N GLU A 101 -4.44 10.04 6.80
CA GLU A 101 -5.08 11.16 7.51
C GLU A 101 -5.70 10.71 8.83
N ALA A 102 -6.33 9.54 8.90
CA ALA A 102 -6.86 9.03 10.17
C ALA A 102 -5.75 8.72 11.19
N VAL A 103 -4.58 8.26 10.75
CA VAL A 103 -3.45 7.97 11.64
C VAL A 103 -2.78 9.25 12.14
N THR A 104 -2.56 10.28 11.30
CA THR A 104 -1.73 11.44 11.68
C THR A 104 -2.42 12.79 11.59
N GLY A 105 -3.62 12.87 11.05
CA GLY A 105 -4.34 14.11 10.74
C GLY A 105 -4.03 14.63 9.34
N LYS A 106 -2.76 14.57 8.91
CA LYS A 106 -2.30 14.99 7.58
C LYS A 106 -1.37 13.97 6.95
N GLU A 107 -1.42 13.81 5.63
CA GLU A 107 -0.55 12.88 4.89
C GLU A 107 0.94 13.23 5.05
N VAL A 108 1.31 14.51 5.13
CA VAL A 108 2.71 14.93 5.34
C VAL A 108 3.31 14.36 6.63
N ASP A 109 2.53 14.33 7.71
CA ASP A 109 2.95 13.73 8.99
C ASP A 109 3.02 12.21 8.90
N PHE A 110 2.16 11.60 8.07
CA PHE A 110 2.24 10.17 7.78
C PHE A 110 3.51 9.82 7.00
N VAL A 111 3.88 10.61 5.99
CA VAL A 111 5.14 10.44 5.23
C VAL A 111 6.36 10.58 6.14
N LYS A 112 6.32 11.50 7.10
CA LYS A 112 7.36 11.58 8.13
C LYS A 112 7.43 10.27 8.93
N MET A 113 6.30 9.73 9.39
CA MET A 113 6.25 8.43 10.06
C MET A 113 6.78 7.28 9.19
N MET A 114 6.49 7.26 7.88
CA MET A 114 7.00 6.24 6.96
C MET A 114 8.53 6.28 6.85
N ASN A 115 9.12 7.47 6.77
CA ASN A 115 10.57 7.64 6.71
C ASN A 115 11.22 7.31 8.07
N ASP A 116 10.63 7.72 9.20
CA ASP A 116 11.17 7.39 10.52
C ASP A 116 11.07 5.89 10.83
N LYS A 117 9.97 5.24 10.45
CA LYS A 117 9.81 3.78 10.58
C LYS A 117 10.82 3.02 9.71
N SER A 118 11.13 3.52 8.52
CA SER A 118 12.19 2.96 7.67
C SER A 118 13.57 3.00 8.34
N LYS A 119 13.89 4.08 9.08
CA LYS A 119 15.14 4.15 9.88
C LYS A 119 15.12 3.11 11.01
N GLU A 120 14.00 2.97 11.71
CA GLU A 120 13.81 2.00 12.79
C GLU A 120 14.01 0.56 12.31
N PHE A 121 13.55 0.24 11.09
CA PHE A 121 13.77 -1.06 10.46
C PHE A 121 15.18 -1.24 9.89
N GLY A 122 15.99 -0.19 9.88
CA GLY A 122 17.34 -0.22 9.32
C GLY A 122 17.37 -0.28 7.79
N LEU A 123 16.29 0.11 7.10
CA LEU A 123 16.26 0.21 5.64
C LEU A 123 17.35 1.19 5.18
N LYS A 124 18.04 0.88 4.08
CA LYS A 124 19.22 1.65 3.64
C LYS A 124 18.94 2.53 2.44
N ASN A 125 18.17 2.03 1.48
CA ASN A 125 17.90 2.67 0.21
C ASN A 125 16.39 2.85 0.08
N TYR A 126 15.86 3.95 0.61
CA TYR A 126 14.45 4.29 0.53
C TYR A 126 14.23 5.80 0.47
N LYS A 127 13.08 6.20 -0.04
CA LYS A 127 12.53 7.56 0.03
C LYS A 127 11.01 7.49 -0.12
N PHE A 128 10.29 7.93 0.90
CA PHE A 128 8.84 8.16 0.81
C PHE A 128 8.54 9.65 0.68
N VAL A 129 7.68 9.99 -0.26
CA VAL A 129 7.17 11.33 -0.56
C VAL A 129 5.65 11.40 -0.47
N ASN A 130 4.95 10.27 -0.51
CA ASN A 130 3.50 10.15 -0.28
C ASN A 130 3.13 8.76 0.25
N SER A 131 1.87 8.58 0.69
CA SER A 131 1.39 7.32 1.29
C SER A 131 1.01 6.24 0.28
N THR A 132 0.85 6.60 -1.00
CA THR A 132 0.18 5.76 -2.01
C THR A 132 1.14 5.06 -2.95
N GLY A 133 2.26 5.72 -3.29
CA GLY A 133 3.19 5.29 -4.33
C GLY A 133 2.91 5.86 -5.71
N LEU A 134 1.93 6.76 -5.83
CA LEU A 134 1.71 7.55 -7.04
C LEU A 134 2.88 8.51 -7.28
N THR A 135 2.96 9.06 -8.50
CA THR A 135 3.75 10.28 -8.72
C THR A 135 3.02 11.44 -8.07
N ASN A 136 3.73 12.39 -7.47
CA ASN A 136 3.11 13.51 -6.79
C ASN A 136 2.19 14.37 -7.70
N ASN A 137 2.45 14.43 -9.00
CA ASN A 137 1.57 15.06 -9.99
C ASN A 137 0.18 14.40 -10.07
N ASP A 138 0.09 13.09 -9.85
CA ASP A 138 -1.17 12.35 -9.83
C ASP A 138 -2.01 12.67 -8.57
N LEU A 139 -1.41 13.34 -7.58
CA LEU A 139 -2.09 13.81 -6.37
C LEU A 139 -2.79 15.16 -6.55
N LYS A 140 -2.97 15.63 -7.79
CA LYS A 140 -3.79 16.81 -8.14
C LYS A 140 -3.40 18.08 -7.38
N GLY A 141 -2.10 18.29 -7.18
CA GLY A 141 -1.56 19.43 -6.44
C GLY A 141 -1.64 19.32 -4.92
N GLN A 142 -2.12 18.20 -4.38
CA GLN A 142 -2.24 17.93 -2.95
C GLN A 142 -1.11 17.04 -2.40
N HIS A 143 0.02 16.95 -3.10
CA HIS A 143 1.16 16.19 -2.62
C HIS A 143 1.72 16.79 -1.31
N PRO A 144 2.29 15.95 -0.43
CA PRO A 144 2.85 16.41 0.85
C PRO A 144 3.84 17.58 0.71
N GLU A 145 3.73 18.55 1.61
CA GLU A 145 4.60 19.73 1.65
C GLU A 145 6.09 19.33 1.76
N GLY A 146 6.95 20.07 1.06
CA GLY A 146 8.39 19.78 1.01
C GLY A 146 8.78 18.70 -0.01
N THR A 147 7.84 18.25 -0.82
CA THR A 147 8.09 17.38 -1.98
C THR A 147 7.83 18.13 -3.28
N THR A 148 8.29 17.60 -4.41
CA THR A 148 8.05 18.20 -5.74
C THR A 148 7.04 17.38 -6.54
N PRO A 149 6.39 17.97 -7.56
CA PRO A 149 5.35 17.27 -8.31
C PRO A 149 5.84 16.04 -9.09
N ASP A 150 7.12 15.99 -9.47
CA ASP A 150 7.71 14.85 -10.20
C ASP A 150 8.29 13.76 -9.29
N GLU A 151 8.24 13.97 -7.97
CA GLU A 151 8.77 13.00 -7.01
C GLU A 151 7.90 11.74 -6.88
N LYS A 152 8.59 10.65 -6.53
CA LYS A 152 8.05 9.29 -6.44
C LYS A 152 8.66 8.57 -5.25
N ASN A 153 7.89 7.65 -4.69
CA ASN A 153 8.42 6.74 -3.69
C ASN A 153 9.44 5.79 -4.33
N LYS A 154 10.59 5.63 -3.67
CA LYS A 154 11.65 4.73 -4.12
C LYS A 154 12.13 3.85 -2.98
N MET A 155 12.51 2.62 -3.31
CA MET A 155 13.11 1.67 -2.38
C MET A 155 13.88 0.60 -3.16
N SER A 156 14.91 0.03 -2.55
CA SER A 156 15.61 -1.13 -3.12
C SER A 156 14.81 -2.43 -2.95
N ALA A 157 15.07 -3.42 -3.80
CA ALA A 157 14.40 -4.72 -3.69
C ALA A 157 14.72 -5.42 -2.34
N ARG A 158 15.94 -5.24 -1.82
CA ARG A 158 16.32 -5.73 -0.49
C ARG A 158 15.50 -5.06 0.60
N ASP A 159 15.37 -3.75 0.57
CA ASP A 159 14.60 -3.01 1.58
C ASP A 159 13.10 -3.30 1.49
N CYS A 160 12.55 -3.52 0.30
CA CYS A 160 11.17 -4.02 0.12
C CYS A 160 10.98 -5.39 0.80
N ALA A 161 11.94 -6.31 0.65
CA ALA A 161 11.87 -7.62 1.30
C ALA A 161 11.94 -7.53 2.83
N ILE A 162 12.77 -6.63 3.37
CA ILE A 162 12.84 -6.36 4.81
C ILE A 162 11.50 -5.80 5.30
N LEU A 163 10.92 -4.81 4.61
CA LEU A 163 9.64 -4.23 4.97
C LEU A 163 8.51 -5.28 4.99
N ALA A 164 8.44 -6.13 3.96
CA ALA A 164 7.43 -7.20 3.92
C ALA A 164 7.60 -8.20 5.07
N GLN A 165 8.84 -8.59 5.37
CA GLN A 165 9.10 -9.46 6.53
C GLN A 165 8.65 -8.81 7.84
N ARG A 166 8.91 -7.51 8.03
CA ARG A 166 8.43 -6.77 9.22
C ARG A 166 6.91 -6.75 9.28
N LEU A 167 6.22 -6.46 8.17
CA LEU A 167 4.76 -6.47 8.13
C LEU A 167 4.17 -7.83 8.53
N ILE A 168 4.67 -8.92 7.96
CA ILE A 168 4.17 -10.27 8.21
C ILE A 168 4.49 -10.73 9.63
N GLN A 169 5.69 -10.44 10.13
CA GLN A 169 6.11 -10.86 11.48
C GLN A 169 5.38 -10.09 12.57
N ASP A 170 5.29 -8.77 12.43
CA ASP A 170 4.70 -7.90 13.45
C ASP A 170 3.16 -7.93 13.37
N PHE A 171 2.59 -8.13 12.17
CA PHE A 171 1.15 -8.16 11.91
C PHE A 171 0.72 -9.30 10.97
N PRO A 172 0.81 -10.58 11.37
CA PRO A 172 0.52 -11.73 10.49
C PRO A 172 -0.92 -11.76 9.94
N LYS A 173 -1.87 -11.12 10.63
CA LYS A 173 -3.27 -10.99 10.18
C LYS A 173 -3.43 -10.17 8.89
N THR A 174 -2.40 -9.44 8.46
CA THR A 174 -2.41 -8.75 7.16
C THR A 174 -2.54 -9.73 5.99
N LEU A 175 -1.98 -10.95 6.13
CA LEU A 175 -2.15 -12.03 5.15
C LEU A 175 -3.60 -12.50 5.01
N ASP A 176 -4.44 -12.36 6.05
CA ASP A 176 -5.86 -12.68 5.95
C ASP A 176 -6.58 -11.80 4.93
N THR A 177 -6.13 -10.55 4.77
CA THR A 177 -6.63 -9.62 3.76
C THR A 177 -5.91 -9.81 2.43
N ALA A 178 -4.58 -9.94 2.45
CA ALA A 178 -3.78 -10.05 1.23
C ALA A 178 -4.16 -11.27 0.37
N LYS A 179 -4.55 -12.39 1.01
CA LYS A 179 -4.97 -13.63 0.31
C LYS A 179 -6.38 -13.60 -0.28
N ILE A 180 -7.14 -12.52 -0.05
CA ILE A 180 -8.50 -12.40 -0.58
C ILE A 180 -8.42 -12.14 -2.09
N SER A 181 -8.72 -13.17 -2.89
CA SER A 181 -8.70 -13.08 -4.35
C SER A 181 -9.81 -12.20 -4.92
N LYS A 182 -11.00 -12.25 -4.32
CA LYS A 182 -12.19 -11.47 -4.72
C LYS A 182 -13.03 -11.12 -3.50
N LYS A 183 -13.62 -9.92 -3.48
CA LYS A 183 -14.55 -9.47 -2.44
C LYS A 183 -15.43 -8.35 -2.98
N THR A 184 -16.63 -8.15 -2.44
CA THR A 184 -17.46 -7.00 -2.79
C THR A 184 -17.36 -5.94 -1.70
N PHE A 185 -16.84 -4.77 -2.04
CA PHE A 185 -16.86 -3.58 -1.18
C PHE A 185 -18.30 -3.06 -1.05
N GLN A 186 -18.69 -2.60 0.14
CA GLN A 186 -20.05 -2.11 0.43
C GLN A 186 -21.15 -3.11 0.01
N LYS A 187 -20.94 -4.42 0.24
CA LYS A 187 -21.92 -5.45 -0.11
C LYS A 187 -23.25 -5.20 0.60
N GLY A 188 -24.33 -5.06 -0.18
CA GLY A 188 -25.67 -4.73 0.33
C GLY A 188 -25.87 -3.24 0.66
N GLY A 189 -24.84 -2.42 0.45
CA GLY A 189 -24.91 -0.96 0.56
C GLY A 189 -25.41 -0.29 -0.72
N LYS A 190 -25.34 1.05 -0.74
CA LYS A 190 -25.84 1.89 -1.83
C LYS A 190 -25.11 1.67 -3.16
N TYR A 191 -23.81 1.44 -3.11
CA TYR A 191 -22.94 1.28 -4.27
C TYR A 191 -21.96 0.11 -4.06
N PRO A 192 -22.42 -1.15 -4.22
CA PRO A 192 -21.53 -2.30 -4.10
C PRO A 192 -20.53 -2.33 -5.26
N ILE A 193 -19.27 -2.67 -4.96
CA ILE A 193 -18.20 -2.73 -5.96
C ILE A 193 -17.46 -4.05 -5.83
N ASP A 194 -17.44 -4.82 -6.91
CA ASP A 194 -16.65 -6.05 -6.96
C ASP A 194 -15.16 -5.73 -7.10
N MET A 195 -14.40 -6.28 -6.18
CA MET A 195 -12.95 -6.19 -6.09
C MET A 195 -12.33 -7.49 -6.54
N ALA A 196 -11.30 -7.40 -7.37
CA ALA A 196 -10.40 -8.48 -7.68
C ALA A 196 -8.99 -8.08 -7.26
N ASN A 197 -8.27 -9.02 -6.66
CA ASN A 197 -6.90 -8.79 -6.21
C ASN A 197 -5.96 -8.64 -7.41
N SER A 198 -5.03 -7.69 -7.33
CA SER A 198 -4.01 -7.46 -8.36
C SER A 198 -2.90 -8.51 -8.34
N ASN A 199 -2.74 -9.28 -7.26
CA ASN A 199 -1.87 -10.44 -7.22
C ASN A 199 -2.54 -11.64 -7.89
N TRP A 200 -2.30 -11.84 -9.18
CA TRP A 200 -2.88 -12.93 -9.96
C TRP A 200 -2.38 -14.33 -9.59
N MET A 201 -1.39 -14.45 -8.70
CA MET A 201 -0.86 -15.73 -8.23
C MET A 201 -1.65 -16.33 -7.07
N LEU A 202 -2.60 -15.58 -6.49
CA LEU A 202 -3.47 -16.10 -5.44
C LEU A 202 -4.39 -17.21 -5.94
N LYS A 203 -4.81 -18.07 -5.01
CA LYS A 203 -5.75 -19.16 -5.27
C LYS A 203 -7.03 -18.65 -5.96
N GLY A 204 -7.40 -19.28 -7.08
CA GLY A 204 -8.60 -18.95 -7.86
C GLY A 204 -8.42 -17.81 -8.88
N LEU A 205 -7.20 -17.31 -9.09
CA LEU A 205 -6.88 -16.33 -10.12
C LEU A 205 -6.05 -16.93 -11.27
N ILE A 206 -5.92 -16.16 -12.35
CA ILE A 206 -5.45 -16.63 -13.67
C ILE A 206 -3.99 -17.13 -13.70
N LYS A 207 -3.17 -16.82 -12.69
CA LYS A 207 -1.77 -17.23 -12.58
C LYS A 207 -1.49 -17.94 -11.25
N GLN A 208 -2.51 -18.57 -10.67
CA GLN A 208 -2.44 -19.24 -9.37
C GLN A 208 -1.14 -20.05 -9.21
N TYR A 209 -0.44 -19.82 -8.10
CA TYR A 209 0.72 -20.57 -7.67
C TYR A 209 0.48 -21.13 -6.27
N GLU A 210 0.81 -22.40 -6.05
CA GLU A 210 0.57 -23.06 -4.77
C GLU A 210 1.44 -22.44 -3.67
N GLY A 211 0.84 -22.15 -2.52
CA GLY A 211 1.52 -21.55 -1.38
C GLY A 211 1.50 -20.01 -1.35
N VAL A 212 1.11 -19.33 -2.44
CA VAL A 212 1.05 -17.86 -2.45
C VAL A 212 -0.17 -17.34 -1.70
N ASP A 213 0.07 -16.54 -0.66
CA ASP A 213 -0.96 -15.92 0.18
C ASP A 213 -0.85 -14.39 0.31
N GLY A 214 0.14 -13.79 -0.36
CA GLY A 214 0.36 -12.36 -0.35
C GLY A 214 1.38 -11.92 -1.41
N LEU A 215 1.88 -10.69 -1.38
CA LEU A 215 1.50 -9.62 -0.46
C LEU A 215 1.00 -8.39 -1.22
N LYS A 216 1.81 -7.83 -2.12
CA LYS A 216 1.45 -6.59 -2.82
C LYS A 216 2.05 -6.53 -4.22
N THR A 217 1.32 -5.87 -5.12
CA THR A 217 1.81 -5.45 -6.44
C THR A 217 1.89 -3.93 -6.55
N GLY A 218 2.64 -3.44 -7.53
CA GLY A 218 2.62 -2.04 -7.93
C GLY A 218 3.09 -1.86 -9.37
N THR A 219 2.43 -0.96 -10.09
CA THR A 219 2.79 -0.63 -11.47
C THR A 219 2.71 0.88 -11.67
N THR A 220 3.74 1.47 -12.25
CA THR A 220 3.75 2.80 -12.89
C THR A 220 4.66 2.72 -14.12
N PRO A 221 4.58 3.67 -15.07
CA PRO A 221 5.47 3.67 -16.22
C PRO A 221 6.96 3.58 -15.86
N GLU A 222 7.39 4.12 -14.71
CA GLU A 222 8.80 4.12 -14.30
C GLU A 222 9.18 3.00 -13.33
N ALA A 223 8.23 2.48 -12.55
CA ALA A 223 8.47 1.30 -11.72
C ALA A 223 8.47 0.01 -12.55
N GLY A 224 7.73 0.00 -13.68
CA GLY A 224 7.35 -1.25 -14.34
C GLY A 224 6.45 -2.09 -13.45
N ASP A 225 6.31 -3.38 -13.77
CA ASP A 225 5.51 -4.31 -12.97
C ASP A 225 6.31 -4.83 -11.77
N CYS A 226 5.87 -4.46 -10.57
CA CYS A 226 6.42 -4.90 -9.30
C CYS A 226 5.48 -5.89 -8.60
N LEU A 227 6.05 -6.94 -8.02
CA LEU A 227 5.35 -7.91 -7.19
C LEU A 227 6.25 -8.32 -6.02
N LEU A 228 5.69 -8.34 -4.82
CA LEU A 228 6.22 -9.10 -3.69
C LEU A 228 5.20 -10.16 -3.32
N ALA A 229 5.63 -11.42 -3.38
CA ALA A 229 4.83 -12.57 -3.04
C ALA A 229 5.40 -13.28 -1.80
N GLN A 230 4.50 -13.82 -0.97
CA GLN A 230 4.78 -14.70 0.15
C GLN A 230 4.12 -16.04 -0.11
#